data_AF-A0A7N4NSK5-F1
#
_entry.id   AF-A0A7N4NSK5-F1
#
_cell.length_a   1.000
_cell.length_b   1.000
_cell.length_c   1.000
_cell.angle_alpha   90.00
_cell.angle_beta   90.00
_cell.angle_gamma   90.00
#
_symmetry.space_group_name_H-M   'P 1'
#
loop_
_entity.id
_entity.type
_entity.pdbx_description
1 polymer ?
#
loop_
_entity_poly.entity_id
_entity_poly.type
_entity_poly.pdbx_seq_one_letter_code
_entity_poly.pdbx_strand_id
1 'polypeptide(L)'
;MASPLKVEQDVQGKVESFRARIAQEPAPPGKGAALPGGEGQLLRSNQHLVELIERVKPEIELLREKCNTVRMWVQLLIPKVEDGNNFGVSIQEDTVDQLWTVESTAASYLRRFSTYYNTRAKLVSKIVKYPQVEDYRRTVAEVDENEYLSVRQILLHVRNQYATLHDVILKNIEKIKTPRSANTENLY
;
A
#
# COMPACT_ATOMS: atom_id res chain seq x y z
N MET A 1 28.46 -8.97 12.68
CA MET A 1 27.01 -8.88 12.40
C MET A 1 26.79 -7.75 11.40
N ALA A 2 26.00 -7.95 10.35
CA ALA A 2 25.67 -6.85 9.43
C ALA A 2 24.74 -5.85 10.13
N SER A 3 24.95 -4.55 9.92
CA SER A 3 24.04 -3.51 10.39
C SER A 3 22.64 -3.70 9.76
N PRO A 4 21.53 -3.54 10.51
CA PRO A 4 20.17 -3.61 9.96
C PRO A 4 19.95 -2.79 8.69
N LEU A 5 20.55 -1.59 8.60
CA LEU A 5 20.51 -0.75 7.40
C LEU A 5 21.10 -1.43 6.16
N LYS A 6 22.20 -2.17 6.35
CA LYS A 6 22.85 -2.91 5.25
C LYS A 6 22.01 -4.12 4.81
N VAL A 7 21.30 -4.74 5.75
CA VAL A 7 20.36 -5.84 5.45
C VAL A 7 19.14 -5.30 4.69
N GLU A 8 18.59 -4.16 5.10
CA GLU A 8 17.48 -3.51 4.42
C GLU A 8 17.82 -3.15 2.97
N GLN A 9 18.98 -2.54 2.73
CA GLN A 9 19.46 -2.22 1.37
C GLN A 9 19.65 -3.48 0.49
N ASP A 10 20.21 -4.55 1.06
CA ASP A 10 20.37 -5.83 0.35
C ASP A 10 19.00 -6.46 0.01
N VAL A 11 18.06 -6.45 0.95
CA VAL A 11 16.69 -6.93 0.73
C VAL A 11 15.99 -6.10 -0.35
N GLN A 12 16.12 -4.76 -0.30
CA GLN A 12 15.54 -3.87 -1.29
C GLN A 12 16.10 -4.16 -2.69
N GLY A 13 17.42 -4.31 -2.83
CA GLY A 13 18.04 -4.66 -4.11
C GLY A 13 17.58 -6.03 -4.64
N LYS A 14 17.38 -7.01 -3.75
CA LYS A 14 16.81 -8.32 -4.12
C LYS A 14 15.35 -8.22 -4.56
N VAL A 15 14.55 -7.38 -3.90
CA VAL A 15 13.15 -7.12 -4.28
C VAL A 15 13.08 -6.47 -5.66
N GLU A 16 13.90 -5.47 -5.93
CA GLU A 16 13.98 -4.81 -7.24
C GLU A 16 14.44 -5.77 -8.34
N SER A 17 15.47 -6.56 -8.07
CA SER A 17 15.92 -7.62 -8.98
C SER A 17 14.82 -8.65 -9.27
N PHE A 18 14.08 -9.06 -8.24
CA PHE A 18 12.96 -9.99 -8.38
C PHE A 18 11.81 -9.38 -9.20
N ARG A 19 11.47 -8.10 -8.97
CA ARG A 19 10.47 -7.37 -9.77
C ARG A 19 10.89 -7.30 -11.24
N ALA A 20 12.14 -6.95 -11.51
CA ALA A 20 12.70 -6.90 -12.86
C ALA A 20 12.66 -8.27 -13.55
N ARG A 21 12.93 -9.36 -12.81
CA ARG A 21 12.85 -10.72 -13.32
C ARG A 21 11.42 -11.12 -13.68
N ILE A 22 10.44 -10.84 -12.81
CA ILE A 22 9.02 -11.11 -13.10
C ILE A 22 8.55 -10.33 -14.33
N ALA A 23 8.98 -9.08 -14.50
CA ALA A 23 8.64 -8.28 -15.67
C ALA A 23 9.19 -8.85 -16.99
N GLN A 24 10.23 -9.69 -16.93
CA GLN A 24 10.89 -10.31 -18.07
C GLN A 24 10.53 -11.80 -18.25
N GLU A 25 9.80 -12.42 -17.32
CA GLU A 25 9.42 -13.83 -17.43
C GLU A 25 8.50 -14.04 -18.65
N PRO A 26 8.91 -14.84 -19.66
CA PRO A 26 8.02 -15.21 -20.74
C PRO A 26 6.90 -16.10 -20.21
N ALA A 27 5.70 -15.97 -20.79
CA ALA A 27 4.54 -16.78 -20.42
C ALA A 27 4.92 -18.28 -20.39
N PRO A 28 4.53 -19.04 -19.36
CA PRO A 28 4.92 -20.45 -19.26
C PRO A 28 4.43 -21.22 -20.48
N PRO A 29 5.25 -22.15 -21.03
CA PRO A 29 4.84 -22.99 -22.14
C PRO A 29 3.64 -23.83 -21.71
N GLY A 30 2.51 -23.64 -22.39
CA GLY A 30 1.23 -24.23 -22.03
C GLY A 30 1.29 -25.75 -21.96
N LYS A 31 1.23 -26.30 -20.73
CA LYS A 31 0.78 -27.67 -20.48
C LYS A 31 -0.62 -27.62 -19.89
N GLY A 32 -1.61 -27.41 -20.74
CA GLY A 32 -3.03 -27.44 -20.40
C GLY A 32 -3.83 -27.72 -21.67
N ALA A 33 -4.69 -28.74 -21.60
CA ALA A 33 -5.42 -29.33 -22.72
C ALA A 33 -5.87 -28.33 -23.79
N ALA A 34 -5.53 -28.63 -25.04
CA ALA A 34 -5.94 -27.87 -26.22
C ALA A 34 -7.46 -27.68 -26.23
N LEU A 35 -7.88 -26.42 -26.15
CA LEU A 35 -9.24 -26.02 -26.48
C LEU A 35 -9.39 -26.10 -28.01
N PRO A 36 -10.44 -26.74 -28.53
CA PRO A 36 -10.68 -26.78 -29.97
C PRO A 36 -11.14 -25.37 -30.42
N GLY A 37 -10.25 -24.66 -31.12
CA GLY A 37 -10.55 -23.38 -31.77
C GLY A 37 -9.68 -22.22 -31.28
N GLY A 38 -8.49 -22.08 -31.88
CA GLY A 38 -7.63 -20.90 -31.75
C GLY A 38 -6.26 -21.22 -31.13
N GLU A 39 -5.26 -21.42 -31.97
CA GLU A 39 -3.86 -21.49 -31.55
C GLU A 39 -3.47 -20.23 -30.75
N GLY A 40 -3.01 -20.41 -29.52
CA GLY A 40 -1.95 -19.60 -28.91
C GLY A 40 -2.20 -18.11 -28.60
N GLN A 41 -3.42 -17.57 -28.71
CA GLN A 41 -3.61 -16.15 -28.43
C GLN A 41 -3.61 -15.86 -26.92
N LEU A 42 -2.50 -15.29 -26.42
CA LEU A 42 -2.38 -14.79 -25.06
C LEU A 42 -3.47 -13.73 -24.80
N LEU A 43 -4.41 -14.02 -23.91
CA LEU A 43 -5.42 -13.07 -23.47
C LEU A 43 -4.77 -12.02 -22.57
N ARG A 44 -4.61 -10.80 -23.09
CA ARG A 44 -3.89 -9.73 -22.40
C ARG A 44 -4.70 -9.12 -21.24
N SER A 45 -3.98 -8.66 -20.23
CA SER A 45 -4.51 -7.75 -19.21
C SER A 45 -4.90 -6.42 -19.83
N ASN A 46 -5.77 -5.66 -19.15
CA ASN A 46 -6.09 -4.30 -19.54
C ASN A 46 -4.84 -3.41 -19.35
N GLN A 47 -4.22 -2.99 -20.46
CA GLN A 47 -2.91 -2.31 -20.41
C GLN A 47 -2.99 -0.93 -19.77
N HIS A 48 -4.08 -0.19 -19.97
CA HIS A 48 -4.27 1.11 -19.31
C HIS A 48 -4.31 0.98 -17.79
N LEU A 49 -5.02 -0.04 -17.28
CA LEU A 49 -5.04 -0.30 -15.84
C LEU A 49 -3.68 -0.76 -15.32
N VAL A 50 -2.96 -1.60 -16.07
CA VAL A 50 -1.60 -2.02 -15.70
C VAL A 50 -0.69 -0.79 -15.58
N GLU A 51 -0.68 0.10 -16.56
CA GLU A 51 0.12 1.33 -16.53
C GLU A 51 -0.22 2.23 -15.33
N LEU A 52 -1.51 2.41 -15.02
CA LEU A 52 -1.95 3.21 -13.88
C LEU A 52 -1.53 2.57 -12.55
N ILE A 53 -1.72 1.26 -12.40
CA ILE A 53 -1.35 0.50 -11.21
C ILE A 53 0.16 0.59 -10.98
N GLU A 54 0.99 0.44 -12.03
CA GLU A 54 2.44 0.55 -11.91
C GLU A 54 2.92 1.96 -11.54
N ARG A 55 2.14 3.01 -11.87
CA ARG A 55 2.42 4.38 -11.40
C ARG A 55 1.99 4.63 -9.96
N VAL A 56 0.88 4.04 -9.52
CA VAL A 56 0.34 4.30 -8.17
C VAL A 56 1.00 3.42 -7.09
N LYS A 57 1.45 2.20 -7.43
CA LYS A 57 2.13 1.29 -6.49
C LYS A 57 3.31 1.96 -5.75
N PRO A 58 4.28 2.61 -6.43
CA PRO A 58 5.40 3.27 -5.75
C PRO A 58 4.96 4.37 -4.78
N GLU A 59 3.91 5.14 -5.11
CA GLU A 59 3.38 6.20 -4.24
C GLU A 59 2.79 5.64 -2.95
N ILE A 60 2.10 4.50 -3.03
CA ILE A 60 1.59 3.78 -1.85
C ILE A 60 2.75 3.24 -1.00
N GLU A 61 3.78 2.67 -1.63
CA GLU A 61 4.96 2.15 -0.93
C GLU A 61 5.72 3.26 -0.21
N LEU A 62 5.89 4.41 -0.86
CA LEU A 62 6.52 5.58 -0.28
C LEU A 62 5.74 6.11 0.93
N LEU A 63 4.40 6.21 0.83
CA LEU A 63 3.57 6.62 1.97
C LEU A 63 3.77 5.70 3.18
N ARG A 64 3.83 4.39 2.97
CA ARG A 64 4.07 3.42 4.05
C ARG A 64 5.42 3.62 4.70
N GLU A 65 6.47 3.78 3.90
CA GLU A 65 7.83 4.02 4.41
C GLU A 65 7.91 5.31 5.24
N LYS A 66 7.31 6.40 4.75
CA LYS A 66 7.27 7.68 5.48
C LYS A 66 6.45 7.59 6.76
N CYS A 67 5.27 6.96 6.72
CA CYS A 67 4.48 6.73 7.93
C CYS A 67 5.25 5.92 8.96
N ASN A 68 5.88 4.81 8.57
CA ASN A 68 6.67 3.98 9.48
C ASN A 68 7.86 4.76 10.08
N THR A 69 8.54 5.57 9.26
CA THR A 69 9.68 6.40 9.72
C THR A 69 9.25 7.40 10.78
N VAL A 70 8.19 8.17 10.51
CA VAL A 70 7.67 9.16 11.47
C VAL A 70 7.11 8.48 12.70
N ARG A 71 6.40 7.35 12.54
CA ARG A 71 5.83 6.57 13.65
C ARG A 71 6.92 6.10 14.59
N MET A 72 8.02 5.58 14.07
CA MET A 72 9.16 5.16 14.87
C MET A 72 9.81 6.35 15.60
N TRP A 73 9.94 7.50 14.93
CA TRP A 73 10.44 8.71 15.57
C TRP A 73 9.56 9.14 16.76
N VAL A 74 8.23 9.17 16.61
CA VAL A 74 7.32 9.51 17.72
C VAL A 74 7.38 8.45 18.83
N GLN A 75 7.39 7.16 18.48
CA GLN A 75 7.49 6.06 19.44
C GLN A 75 8.71 6.16 20.34
N LEU A 76 9.86 6.56 19.79
CA LEU A 76 11.11 6.73 20.53
C LEU A 76 11.13 7.96 21.45
N LEU A 77 10.20 8.91 21.24
CA LEU A 77 10.03 10.10 22.08
C LEU A 77 9.04 9.87 23.23
N ILE A 78 8.37 8.72 23.29
CA ILE A 78 7.46 8.39 24.39
C ILE A 78 8.30 8.21 25.69
N PRO A 79 8.04 9.00 26.74
CA PRO A 79 8.83 8.96 27.96
C PRO A 79 8.46 7.76 28.83
N LYS A 80 9.25 7.52 29.87
CA LYS A 80 8.93 6.52 30.91
C LYS A 80 7.54 6.78 31.49
N VAL A 81 6.76 5.73 31.73
CA VAL A 81 5.45 5.81 32.41
C VAL A 81 5.59 6.41 33.80
N GLU A 82 4.73 7.39 34.12
CA GLU A 82 4.65 8.08 35.41
C GLU A 82 3.19 8.38 35.76
N ASP A 83 2.92 8.60 37.05
CA ASP A 83 1.60 9.00 37.53
C ASP A 83 1.38 10.51 37.31
N GLY A 84 0.43 10.85 36.42
CA GLY A 84 0.07 12.23 36.12
C GLY A 84 0.88 12.87 34.99
N ASN A 85 0.46 14.06 34.54
CA ASN A 85 1.07 14.81 33.43
C ASN A 85 1.18 14.02 32.10
N ASN A 86 0.22 13.13 31.83
CA ASN A 86 0.25 12.24 30.67
C ASN A 86 -0.51 12.77 29.44
N PHE A 87 -1.02 14.01 29.47
CA PHE A 87 -1.75 14.60 28.32
C PHE A 87 -0.89 14.70 27.05
N GLY A 88 0.38 15.11 27.16
CA GLY A 88 1.25 15.12 25.99
C GLY A 88 1.63 13.70 25.52
N VAL A 89 1.67 12.73 26.45
CA VAL A 89 1.92 11.33 26.12
C VAL A 89 0.74 10.75 25.34
N SER A 90 -0.51 11.03 25.72
CA SER A 90 -1.68 10.59 24.96
C SER A 90 -1.71 11.18 23.54
N ILE A 91 -1.25 12.42 23.36
CA ILE A 91 -1.09 13.00 22.01
C ILE A 91 -0.06 12.23 21.17
N GLN A 92 1.04 11.78 21.78
CA GLN A 92 2.03 10.95 21.10
C GLN A 92 1.42 9.59 20.70
N GLU A 93 0.70 8.93 21.61
CA GLU A 93 0.02 7.66 21.37
C GLU A 93 -1.01 7.78 20.23
N ASP A 94 -1.88 8.79 20.28
CA ASP A 94 -2.86 9.07 19.23
C ASP A 94 -2.19 9.31 17.86
N THR A 95 -1.05 10.00 17.84
CA THR A 95 -0.28 10.24 16.61
C THR A 95 0.31 8.94 16.05
N VAL A 96 0.84 8.07 16.91
CA VAL A 96 1.36 6.75 16.53
C VAL A 96 0.26 5.88 15.93
N ASP A 97 -0.92 5.86 16.55
CA ASP A 97 -2.07 5.08 16.10
C ASP A 97 -2.62 5.56 14.75
N GLN A 98 -2.67 6.88 14.55
CA GLN A 98 -3.04 7.46 13.26
C GLN A 98 -2.05 7.07 12.16
N LEU A 99 -0.74 7.19 12.42
CA LEU A 99 0.30 6.79 11.46
C LEU A 99 0.22 5.29 11.12
N TRP A 100 -0.01 4.44 12.12
CA TRP A 100 -0.20 3.01 11.92
C TRP A 100 -1.45 2.71 11.08
N THR A 101 -2.56 3.40 11.34
CA THR A 101 -3.81 3.24 10.59
C THR A 101 -3.63 3.57 9.12
N VAL A 102 -2.92 4.66 8.81
CA VAL A 102 -2.59 5.04 7.43
C VAL A 102 -1.67 4.00 6.77
N GLU A 103 -0.63 3.55 7.48
CA GLU A 103 0.30 2.51 6.99
C GLU A 103 -0.43 1.20 6.65
N SER A 104 -1.33 0.75 7.53
CA SER A 104 -2.14 -0.47 7.38
C SER A 104 -3.12 -0.35 6.22
N THR A 105 -3.79 0.81 6.11
CA THR A 105 -4.70 1.12 5.00
C THR A 105 -3.98 1.09 3.66
N ALA A 106 -2.78 1.70 3.58
CA ALA A 106 -1.96 1.68 2.39
C ALA A 106 -1.51 0.25 2.00
N ALA A 107 -1.19 -0.61 2.98
CA ALA A 107 -0.90 -2.02 2.70
C ALA A 107 -2.10 -2.78 2.10
N SER A 108 -3.32 -2.42 2.50
CA SER A 108 -4.55 -3.00 1.93
C SER A 108 -4.74 -2.64 0.45
N TYR A 109 -4.32 -1.44 0.02
CA TYR A 109 -4.40 -1.02 -1.38
C TYR A 109 -3.52 -1.89 -2.30
N LEU A 110 -2.30 -2.21 -1.86
CA LEU A 110 -1.40 -3.10 -2.62
C LEU A 110 -2.00 -4.51 -2.80
N ARG A 111 -2.65 -5.04 -1.77
CA ARG A 111 -3.34 -6.34 -1.82
C ARG A 111 -4.49 -6.33 -2.83
N ARG A 112 -5.19 -5.20 -2.97
CA ARG A 112 -6.33 -5.05 -3.88
C ARG A 112 -5.95 -5.32 -5.34
N PHE A 113 -4.79 -4.85 -5.79
CA PHE A 113 -4.37 -5.06 -7.18
C PHE A 113 -4.25 -6.55 -7.53
N SER A 114 -3.72 -7.36 -6.61
CA SER A 114 -3.69 -8.82 -6.76
C SER A 114 -5.10 -9.42 -6.85
N THR A 115 -6.05 -8.90 -6.08
CA THR A 115 -7.46 -9.32 -6.15
C THR A 115 -8.08 -8.99 -7.51
N TYR A 116 -7.84 -7.80 -8.06
CA TYR A 116 -8.31 -7.42 -9.40
C TYR A 116 -7.83 -8.40 -10.47
N TYR A 117 -6.52 -8.68 -10.53
CA TYR A 117 -5.98 -9.61 -11.53
C TYR A 117 -6.56 -11.01 -11.39
N ASN A 118 -6.72 -11.52 -10.16
CA ASN A 118 -7.32 -12.82 -9.91
C ASN A 118 -8.79 -12.89 -10.34
N THR A 119 -9.59 -11.87 -10.01
CA THR A 119 -11.00 -11.79 -10.39
C THR A 119 -11.14 -11.73 -11.90
N ARG A 120 -10.39 -10.85 -12.57
CA ARG A 120 -10.40 -10.73 -14.02
C ARG A 120 -9.96 -12.01 -14.71
N ALA A 121 -8.88 -12.65 -14.25
CA ALA A 121 -8.40 -13.91 -14.82
C ALA A 121 -9.45 -15.02 -14.74
N LYS A 122 -10.15 -15.14 -13.59
CA LYS A 122 -11.26 -16.09 -13.42
C LYS A 122 -12.39 -15.80 -14.41
N LEU A 123 -12.81 -14.55 -14.56
CA LEU A 123 -13.87 -14.18 -15.51
C LEU A 123 -13.47 -14.44 -16.96
N VAL A 124 -12.26 -14.06 -17.36
CA VAL A 124 -11.74 -14.33 -18.70
C VAL A 124 -11.68 -15.83 -18.99
N SER A 125 -11.28 -16.66 -18.02
CA SER A 125 -11.33 -18.12 -18.18
C SER A 125 -12.76 -18.66 -18.38
N LYS A 126 -13.77 -17.98 -17.84
CA LYS A 126 -15.18 -18.34 -18.01
C LYS A 126 -15.70 -17.94 -19.38
N ILE A 127 -15.28 -16.80 -19.95
CA ILE A 127 -15.60 -16.41 -21.33
C ILE A 127 -15.14 -17.49 -22.31
N VAL A 128 -13.92 -18.02 -22.13
CA VAL A 128 -13.37 -19.07 -22.98
C VAL A 128 -14.16 -20.38 -22.84
N LYS A 129 -14.56 -20.74 -21.61
CA LYS A 129 -15.30 -21.99 -21.34
C LYS A 129 -16.78 -21.92 -21.74
N TYR A 130 -17.38 -20.73 -21.70
CA TYR A 130 -18.82 -20.52 -21.90
C TYR A 130 -19.06 -19.29 -22.80
N PRO A 131 -18.66 -19.35 -24.09
CA PRO A 131 -18.73 -18.21 -25.00
C PRO A 131 -20.16 -17.70 -25.26
N GLN A 132 -21.17 -18.53 -25.05
CA GLN A 132 -22.59 -18.19 -25.18
C GLN A 132 -23.14 -17.34 -24.01
N VAL A 133 -22.40 -17.23 -22.90
CA VAL A 133 -22.83 -16.46 -21.73
C VAL A 133 -22.25 -15.05 -21.83
N GLU A 134 -23.04 -14.12 -22.39
CA GLU A 134 -22.64 -12.72 -22.62
C GLU A 134 -22.26 -11.99 -21.31
N ASP A 135 -22.91 -12.32 -20.19
CA ASP A 135 -22.68 -11.69 -18.89
C ASP A 135 -21.22 -11.77 -18.43
N TYR A 136 -20.46 -12.80 -18.81
CA TYR A 136 -19.05 -12.87 -18.47
C TYR A 136 -18.24 -11.76 -19.15
N ARG A 137 -18.56 -11.41 -20.41
CA ARG A 137 -17.90 -10.30 -21.12
C ARG A 137 -18.28 -8.95 -20.51
N ARG A 138 -19.56 -8.75 -20.21
CA ARG A 138 -20.03 -7.53 -19.52
C ARG A 138 -19.38 -7.37 -18.16
N THR A 139 -19.33 -8.44 -17.36
CA THR A 139 -18.71 -8.42 -16.03
C THR A 139 -17.21 -8.07 -16.08
N VAL A 140 -16.47 -8.49 -17.12
CA VAL A 140 -15.07 -8.06 -17.28
C VAL A 140 -14.96 -6.56 -17.49
N ALA A 141 -15.83 -5.97 -18.32
CA ALA A 141 -15.85 -4.52 -18.54
C ALA A 141 -16.16 -3.76 -17.24
N GLU A 142 -17.17 -4.21 -16.49
CA GLU A 142 -17.53 -3.66 -15.18
C GLU A 142 -16.37 -3.76 -14.17
N VAL A 143 -15.67 -4.89 -14.11
CA VAL A 143 -14.51 -5.06 -13.21
C VAL A 143 -13.36 -4.14 -13.61
N ASP A 144 -13.11 -3.95 -14.90
CA ASP A 144 -12.08 -3.03 -15.39
C ASP A 144 -12.45 -1.56 -15.05
N GLU A 145 -13.70 -1.14 -15.29
CA GLU A 145 -14.15 0.22 -14.97
C GLU A 145 -14.11 0.51 -13.46
N ASN A 146 -14.61 -0.43 -12.65
CA ASN A 146 -14.56 -0.30 -11.19
C ASN A 146 -13.12 -0.22 -10.67
N GLU A 147 -12.18 -0.95 -11.27
CA GLU A 147 -10.79 -0.86 -10.85
C GLU A 147 -10.15 0.46 -11.27
N TYR A 148 -10.51 1.02 -12.43
CA TYR A 148 -10.05 2.36 -12.84
C TYR A 148 -10.46 3.43 -11.84
N LEU A 149 -11.73 3.43 -11.43
CA LEU A 149 -12.26 4.33 -10.41
C LEU A 149 -11.56 4.13 -9.06
N SER A 150 -11.31 2.86 -8.70
CA SER A 150 -10.62 2.51 -7.46
C SER A 150 -9.18 2.99 -7.43
N VAL A 151 -8.42 2.83 -8.51
CA VAL A 151 -7.02 3.32 -8.63
C VAL A 151 -6.98 4.84 -8.47
N ARG A 152 -7.90 5.56 -9.14
CA ARG A 152 -8.03 7.02 -8.98
C ARG A 152 -8.34 7.41 -7.54
N GLN A 153 -9.26 6.69 -6.88
CA GLN A 153 -9.63 6.97 -5.49
C GLN A 153 -8.45 6.72 -4.54
N ILE A 154 -7.68 5.66 -4.75
CA ILE A 154 -6.48 5.35 -3.96
C ILE A 154 -5.47 6.52 -4.07
N LEU A 155 -5.23 7.06 -5.27
CA LEU A 155 -4.33 8.19 -5.45
C LEU A 155 -4.80 9.44 -4.68
N LEU A 156 -6.10 9.73 -4.71
CA LEU A 156 -6.69 10.83 -3.94
C LEU A 156 -6.52 10.60 -2.43
N HIS A 157 -6.73 9.37 -1.96
CA HIS A 157 -6.50 9.02 -0.56
C HIS A 157 -5.03 9.19 -0.16
N VAL A 158 -4.07 8.69 -0.96
CA VAL A 158 -2.63 8.87 -0.69
C VAL A 158 -2.29 10.35 -0.51
N ARG A 159 -2.73 11.21 -1.45
CA ARG A 159 -2.53 12.66 -1.36
C ARG A 159 -3.14 13.25 -0.09
N ASN A 160 -4.39 12.90 0.20
CA ASN A 160 -5.09 13.46 1.36
C ASN A 160 -4.45 13.00 2.68
N GLN A 161 -4.00 11.74 2.76
CA GLN A 161 -3.34 11.21 3.95
C GLN A 161 -2.04 11.94 4.27
N TYR A 162 -1.24 12.30 3.27
CA TYR A 162 -0.07 13.15 3.49
C TYR A 162 -0.47 14.51 4.08
N ALA A 163 -1.48 15.16 3.53
CA ALA A 163 -1.92 16.47 4.00
C ALA A 163 -2.47 16.42 5.44
N THR A 164 -3.30 15.43 5.76
CA THR A 164 -3.90 15.29 7.09
C THR A 164 -2.87 14.89 8.15
N LEU A 165 -1.97 13.96 7.83
CA LEU A 165 -0.87 13.59 8.74
C LEU A 165 0.06 14.79 8.98
N HIS A 166 0.43 15.52 7.94
CA HIS A 166 1.26 16.70 8.08
C HIS A 166 0.61 17.76 8.97
N ASP A 167 -0.67 18.07 8.74
CA ASP A 167 -1.43 19.04 9.53
C ASP A 167 -1.52 18.65 11.02
N VAL A 168 -1.91 17.40 11.32
CA VAL A 168 -2.06 16.94 12.71
C VAL A 168 -0.72 16.89 13.43
N ILE A 169 0.35 16.45 12.77
CA ILE A 169 1.70 16.40 13.36
C ILE A 169 2.20 17.80 13.65
N LEU A 170 2.08 18.74 12.71
CA LEU A 170 2.57 20.10 12.92
C LEU A 170 1.82 20.82 14.03
N LYS A 171 0.49 20.69 14.10
CA LYS A 171 -0.32 21.28 15.16
C LYS A 171 0.08 20.79 16.56
N ASN A 172 0.58 19.56 16.65
CA ASN A 172 0.92 18.91 17.91
C ASN A 172 2.44 18.78 18.13
N ILE A 173 3.28 19.42 17.30
CA ILE A 173 4.72 19.14 17.25
C ILE A 173 5.44 19.41 18.58
N GLU A 174 5.00 20.42 19.33
CA GLU A 174 5.58 20.75 20.65
C GLU A 174 5.30 19.65 21.67
N LYS A 175 4.06 19.15 21.73
CA LYS A 175 3.66 18.05 22.63
C LYS A 175 4.27 16.71 22.19
N ILE A 176 4.46 16.51 20.89
CA ILE A 176 5.14 15.32 20.36
C ILE A 176 6.62 15.30 20.78
N LYS A 177 7.31 16.45 20.75
CA LYS A 177 8.73 16.54 21.14
C LYS A 177 8.93 16.58 22.65
N THR A 178 8.05 17.29 23.35
CA THR A 178 8.16 17.54 24.80
C THR A 178 6.79 17.29 25.46
N PRO A 179 6.44 16.01 25.71
CA PRO A 179 5.09 15.64 26.17
C PRO A 179 4.79 16.05 27.61
N ARG A 180 5.83 16.21 28.44
CA ARG A 180 5.70 16.65 29.83
C ARG A 180 6.25 18.06 29.98
N SER A 181 5.44 18.95 30.56
CA SER A 181 5.92 20.25 31.03
C SER A 181 6.93 20.05 32.14
N ALA A 182 8.06 20.79 32.13
CA ALA A 182 8.94 20.83 33.28
C ALA A 182 8.23 21.57 34.42
N ASN A 183 7.90 20.88 35.51
CA ASN A 183 7.32 21.47 36.72
C ASN A 183 8.33 22.33 37.51
N THR A 184 9.31 22.96 36.86
CA THR A 184 10.34 23.76 37.52
C THR A 184 9.85 25.11 38.04
N GLU A 185 8.59 25.49 37.85
CA GLU A 185 8.05 26.77 38.30
C GLU A 185 7.52 26.79 39.75
N ASN A 186 7.52 25.68 40.49
CA ASN A 186 7.06 25.65 41.89
C ASN A 186 8.20 25.55 42.94
N LEU A 187 9.42 25.95 42.59
CA LEU A 187 10.58 25.87 43.48
C LEU A 187 11.27 27.23 43.68
N TYR A 188 10.53 28.31 43.94
CA TYR A 188 11.03 29.53 44.59
C TYR A 188 9.95 30.23 45.41
#